data_AF-A0A3A9VS76-F1
#
_entry.id   AF-A0A3A9VS76-F1
#
_cell.length_a   1.000
_cell.length_b   1.000
_cell.length_c   1.000
_cell.angle_alpha   90.00
_cell.angle_beta   90.00
_cell.angle_gamma   90.00
#
_symmetry.space_group_name_H-M   'P 1'
#
loop_
_entity.id
_entity.type
_entity.pdbx_description
1 polymer ?
#
loop_
_entity_poly.entity_id
_entity_poly.type
_entity_poly.pdbx_seq_one_letter_code
_entity_poly.pdbx_strand_id
1 'polypeptide(L)'
;MKWIKTILCISFLICSPALWSQYKFSGFIDNNTKDNTIYLSLIEDYRKMSGIYPEQIIQKVVPDSTGYFVFTENNLPSQNRIYRIHTENCSEEDKEAIHFNGICLNSKEILFIAKNQDTISLPFTVEEEVFCEVVSTNERSNTFLKVDSIIENMRYAFSSYRSEANRKVNSKKWFRTLQEYGKNQNEPLTELYIYSFLSNKSNNLYTYYLQDLKQNTYYDALLDRLKNKYPDSPYVQQYKTELAADKFSVEITSKESSSYWLWIIIALLILSGLLNVFLFQKLRKHRDSHQLTEKKLTQQERKILDLILQDKTNKEIASLLFLSVSTIKTHINNLYKKIDVESRDEAKTLYKNK
;
A
#
# COMPACT_ATOMS: atom_id res chain seq x y z
N MET A 1 -71.44 14.59 35.20
CA MET A 1 -70.51 15.73 35.05
C MET A 1 -69.20 15.64 35.85
N LYS A 2 -68.90 14.55 36.59
CA LYS A 2 -67.61 14.36 37.29
C LYS A 2 -66.54 13.64 36.45
N TRP A 3 -66.95 12.83 35.47
CA TRP A 3 -66.04 12.05 34.61
C TRP A 3 -65.32 12.87 33.52
N ILE A 4 -65.94 13.98 33.08
CA ILE A 4 -65.34 14.87 32.07
C ILE A 4 -64.13 15.63 32.63
N LYS A 5 -64.14 15.98 33.93
CA LYS A 5 -63.01 16.66 34.58
C LYS A 5 -61.80 15.73 34.76
N THR A 6 -62.01 14.46 35.04
CA THR A 6 -60.92 13.47 35.16
C THR A 6 -60.28 13.15 33.81
N ILE A 7 -61.06 13.05 32.74
CA ILE A 7 -60.53 12.82 31.38
C ILE A 7 -59.74 14.04 30.88
N LEU A 8 -60.17 15.27 31.21
CA LEU A 8 -59.45 16.49 30.86
C LEU A 8 -58.09 16.60 31.60
N CYS A 9 -58.02 16.17 32.87
CA CYS A 9 -56.76 16.13 33.62
C CYS A 9 -55.79 15.06 33.12
N ILE A 10 -56.27 13.92 32.62
CA ILE A 10 -55.42 12.87 32.05
C ILE A 10 -54.91 13.28 30.65
N SER A 11 -55.72 13.98 29.86
CA SER A 11 -55.30 14.54 28.56
C SER A 11 -54.22 15.61 28.69
N PHE A 12 -54.22 16.41 29.76
CA PHE A 12 -53.21 17.46 29.98
C PHE A 12 -51.85 16.90 30.44
N LEU A 13 -51.84 15.71 31.07
CA LEU A 13 -50.62 15.01 31.50
C LEU A 13 -49.91 14.25 30.37
N ILE A 14 -50.58 14.04 29.23
CA ILE A 14 -50.00 13.38 28.04
C ILE A 14 -49.41 14.41 27.06
N CYS A 15 -49.70 15.70 27.26
CA CYS A 15 -49.12 16.78 26.48
C CYS A 15 -47.86 17.33 27.18
N SER A 16 -46.89 16.46 27.47
CA SER A 16 -45.54 16.92 27.73
C SER A 16 -45.07 17.68 26.49
N PRO A 17 -44.63 18.95 26.58
CA PRO A 17 -43.93 19.55 25.47
C PRO A 17 -42.74 18.63 25.19
N ALA A 18 -42.66 18.07 23.98
CA ALA A 18 -41.43 17.50 23.50
C ALA A 18 -40.38 18.59 23.70
N LEU A 19 -39.49 18.43 24.67
CA LEU A 19 -38.38 19.35 24.88
C LEU A 19 -37.60 19.33 23.57
N TRP A 20 -37.70 20.42 22.80
CA TRP A 20 -36.97 20.59 21.57
C TRP A 20 -35.50 20.59 21.98
N SER A 21 -34.79 19.52 21.61
CA SER A 21 -33.38 19.36 21.92
C SER A 21 -32.59 20.46 21.22
N GLN A 22 -32.13 21.43 21.99
CA GLN A 22 -31.31 22.54 21.52
C GLN A 22 -29.91 22.39 22.09
N TYR A 23 -28.90 22.37 21.22
CA TYR A 23 -27.51 22.45 21.67
C TYR A 23 -27.20 23.88 22.10
N LYS A 24 -26.21 24.03 22.96
CA LYS A 24 -25.71 25.35 23.35
C LYS A 24 -24.20 25.34 23.43
N PHE A 25 -23.53 25.96 22.46
CA PHE A 25 -22.08 26.11 22.48
C PHE A 25 -21.74 27.57 22.72
N SER A 26 -21.01 27.88 23.78
CA SER A 26 -20.66 29.25 24.15
C SER A 26 -19.22 29.37 24.61
N GLY A 27 -18.70 30.58 24.64
CA GLY A 27 -17.36 30.86 25.13
C GLY A 27 -17.02 32.33 25.05
N PHE A 28 -15.75 32.62 25.24
CA PHE A 28 -15.22 33.97 25.17
C PHE A 28 -14.04 34.07 24.21
N ILE A 29 -13.84 35.26 23.64
CA ILE A 29 -12.68 35.61 22.82
C ILE A 29 -12.06 36.93 23.30
N ASP A 30 -10.76 37.11 23.05
CA ASP A 30 -10.09 38.41 23.22
C ASP A 30 -10.70 39.48 22.30
N ASN A 31 -10.93 40.67 22.85
CA ASN A 31 -11.60 41.81 22.22
C ASN A 31 -10.65 42.68 21.37
N ASN A 32 -9.36 42.33 21.32
CA ASN A 32 -8.33 43.11 20.62
C ASN A 32 -8.40 43.09 19.08
N THR A 33 -9.36 42.39 18.47
CA THR A 33 -9.45 42.21 17.02
C THR A 33 -10.80 42.69 16.47
N LYS A 34 -10.73 43.58 15.46
CA LYS A 34 -11.86 44.40 14.96
C LYS A 34 -12.94 43.64 14.18
N ASP A 35 -12.68 42.39 13.76
CA ASP A 35 -13.60 41.55 12.98
C ASP A 35 -13.56 40.08 13.44
N ASN A 36 -13.84 39.83 14.72
CA ASN A 36 -13.85 38.48 15.27
C ASN A 36 -15.14 37.73 14.96
N THR A 37 -15.40 37.43 13.69
CA THR A 37 -16.45 36.44 13.40
C THR A 37 -15.98 35.08 13.91
N ILE A 38 -16.84 34.43 14.69
CA ILE A 38 -16.62 33.11 15.24
C ILE A 38 -17.44 32.13 14.41
N TYR A 39 -16.80 31.07 13.97
CA TYR A 39 -17.40 30.09 13.08
C TYR A 39 -17.56 28.76 13.80
N LEU A 40 -18.71 28.12 13.59
CA LEU A 40 -18.95 26.74 13.96
C LEU A 40 -18.92 25.91 12.68
N SER A 41 -18.04 24.91 12.65
CA SER A 41 -17.87 24.00 11.53
C SER A 41 -18.23 22.57 11.90
N LEU A 42 -18.91 21.85 10.99
CA LEU A 42 -19.12 20.40 11.06
C LEU A 42 -18.08 19.71 10.17
N ILE A 43 -17.27 18.83 10.77
CA ILE A 43 -16.21 18.15 10.04
C ILE A 43 -16.72 16.78 9.60
N GLU A 44 -17.01 16.64 8.31
CA GLU A 44 -17.41 15.36 7.70
C GLU A 44 -16.21 14.56 7.15
N ASP A 45 -15.16 15.24 6.73
CA ASP A 45 -13.88 14.66 6.31
C ASP A 45 -12.87 14.75 7.45
N TYR A 46 -12.50 13.60 8.03
CA TYR A 46 -11.58 13.58 9.18
C TYR A 46 -10.13 13.95 8.83
N ARG A 47 -9.77 14.02 7.54
CA ARG A 47 -8.47 14.55 7.08
C ARG A 47 -8.45 16.08 7.07
N LYS A 48 -9.63 16.70 7.07
CA LYS A 48 -9.83 18.15 7.19
C LYS A 48 -10.18 18.58 8.63
N MET A 49 -9.67 17.86 9.63
CA MET A 49 -9.83 18.27 11.03
C MET A 49 -8.92 19.46 11.38
N SER A 50 -7.74 19.53 10.79
CA SER A 50 -6.82 20.67 10.95
C SER A 50 -6.99 21.64 9.79
N GLY A 51 -6.98 22.93 10.08
CA GLY A 51 -7.10 23.99 9.06
C GLY A 51 -8.53 24.32 8.69
N ILE A 52 -8.75 25.53 8.19
CA ILE A 52 -10.07 26.13 8.03
C ILE A 52 -10.60 25.92 6.61
N TYR A 53 -11.74 25.24 6.51
CA TYR A 53 -12.40 24.94 5.24
C TYR A 53 -13.80 25.58 5.22
N PRO A 54 -14.04 26.58 4.36
CA PRO A 54 -15.32 27.29 4.34
C PRO A 54 -16.54 26.39 4.10
N GLU A 55 -16.38 25.29 3.35
CA GLU A 55 -17.45 24.32 3.10
C GLU A 55 -17.91 23.56 4.35
N GLN A 56 -17.12 23.57 5.42
CA GLN A 56 -17.47 22.93 6.69
C GLN A 56 -18.25 23.86 7.62
N ILE A 57 -18.31 25.17 7.33
CA ILE A 57 -18.95 26.17 8.20
C ILE A 57 -20.46 26.01 8.14
N ILE A 58 -21.07 25.76 9.29
CA ILE A 58 -22.53 25.62 9.44
C ILE A 58 -23.18 26.84 10.10
N GLN A 59 -22.43 27.60 10.89
CA GLN A 59 -22.92 28.80 11.57
C GLN A 59 -21.80 29.81 11.80
N LYS A 60 -22.16 31.09 11.88
CA LYS A 60 -21.24 32.17 12.25
C LYS A 60 -21.93 33.15 13.20
N VAL A 61 -21.19 33.69 14.15
CA VAL A 61 -21.67 34.68 15.11
C VAL A 61 -20.64 35.77 15.32
N VAL A 62 -21.10 36.97 15.63
CA VAL A 62 -20.25 38.07 16.08
C VAL A 62 -20.37 38.13 17.61
N PRO A 63 -19.25 38.06 18.36
CA PRO A 63 -19.26 38.16 19.80
C PRO A 63 -19.75 39.53 20.26
N ASP A 64 -20.27 39.60 21.49
CA ASP A 64 -20.68 40.86 22.10
C ASP A 64 -19.50 41.72 22.55
N SER A 65 -19.78 42.88 23.15
CA SER A 65 -18.74 43.81 23.63
C SER A 65 -17.80 43.22 24.69
N THR A 66 -18.17 42.10 25.31
CA THR A 66 -17.37 41.38 26.31
C THR A 66 -16.54 40.24 25.69
N GLY A 67 -16.68 40.03 24.37
CA GLY A 67 -16.10 38.88 23.68
C GLY A 67 -16.91 37.60 23.84
N TYR A 68 -18.10 37.65 24.45
CA TYR A 68 -18.94 36.47 24.64
C TYR A 68 -19.66 36.08 23.36
N PHE A 69 -19.71 34.79 23.07
CA PHE A 69 -20.45 34.25 21.93
C PHE A 69 -21.27 33.03 22.32
N VAL A 70 -22.32 32.79 21.53
CA VAL A 70 -23.20 31.65 21.71
C VAL A 70 -23.77 31.17 20.38
N PHE A 71 -23.73 29.85 20.17
CA PHE A 71 -24.41 29.12 19.12
C PHE A 71 -25.55 28.31 19.74
N THR A 72 -26.77 28.52 19.27
CA THR A 72 -27.96 27.76 19.70
C THR A 72 -28.90 27.50 18.54
N GLU A 73 -29.05 26.24 18.11
CA GLU A 73 -30.05 25.80 17.13
C GLU A 73 -30.46 24.34 17.38
N ASN A 74 -31.31 23.78 16.50
CA ASN A 74 -31.80 22.41 16.56
C ASN A 74 -31.39 21.57 15.34
N ASN A 75 -30.39 22.03 14.58
CA ASN A 75 -30.01 21.47 13.27
C ASN A 75 -28.84 20.46 13.34
N LEU A 76 -28.29 20.19 14.53
CA LEU A 76 -27.20 19.23 14.67
C LEU A 76 -27.71 17.77 14.66
N PRO A 77 -26.88 16.82 14.19
CA PRO A 77 -27.15 15.40 14.33
C PRO A 77 -27.34 14.94 15.79
N SER A 78 -28.15 13.89 15.97
CA SER A 78 -28.43 13.27 17.27
C SER A 78 -27.28 12.40 17.80
N GLN A 79 -26.43 11.90 16.90
CA GLN A 79 -25.21 11.18 17.23
C GLN A 79 -24.03 12.14 17.36
N ASN A 80 -23.00 11.70 18.09
CA ASN A 80 -21.74 12.43 18.18
C ASN A 80 -21.14 12.65 16.77
N ARG A 81 -20.72 13.90 16.53
CA ARG A 81 -19.97 14.34 15.36
C ARG A 81 -18.81 15.22 15.81
N ILE A 82 -17.89 15.45 14.87
CA ILE A 82 -16.71 16.27 15.07
C ILE A 82 -17.03 17.70 14.67
N TYR A 83 -16.81 18.62 15.60
CA TYR A 83 -17.02 20.04 15.38
C TYR A 83 -15.74 20.80 15.62
N ARG A 84 -15.65 21.96 14.97
CA ARG A 84 -14.64 22.95 15.22
C ARG A 84 -15.29 24.29 15.50
N ILE A 85 -14.82 24.97 16.53
CA ILE A 85 -15.04 26.41 16.70
C ILE A 85 -13.72 27.10 16.37
N HIS A 86 -13.75 28.10 15.49
CA HIS A 86 -12.56 28.81 15.09
C HIS A 86 -12.82 30.28 14.84
N THR A 87 -11.73 31.05 14.86
CA THR A 87 -11.72 32.48 14.59
C THR A 87 -10.71 32.78 13.51
N GLU A 88 -11.11 33.55 12.51
CA GLU A 88 -10.26 33.93 11.38
C GLU A 88 -9.71 35.33 11.64
N ASN A 89 -8.40 35.44 11.88
CA ASN A 89 -7.68 36.72 11.92
C ASN A 89 -6.66 36.79 10.77
N CYS A 90 -7.09 36.34 9.59
CA CYS A 90 -6.29 36.32 8.38
C CYS A 90 -6.61 37.53 7.49
N SER A 91 -5.59 38.06 6.81
CA SER A 91 -5.75 39.25 5.97
C SER A 91 -6.62 38.95 4.74
N GLU A 92 -7.20 39.97 4.09
CA GLU A 92 -8.00 39.78 2.87
C GLU A 92 -7.21 39.10 1.73
N GLU A 93 -5.87 39.27 1.70
CA GLU A 93 -4.98 38.59 0.75
C GLU A 93 -4.80 37.09 1.09
N ASP A 94 -4.93 36.71 2.36
CA ASP A 94 -4.85 35.31 2.82
C ASP A 94 -6.15 34.53 2.58
N LYS A 95 -7.29 35.22 2.39
CA LYS A 95 -8.60 34.56 2.20
C LYS A 95 -8.65 33.71 0.94
N GLU A 96 -8.00 34.13 -0.15
CA GLU A 96 -7.90 33.32 -1.38
C GLU A 96 -7.01 32.08 -1.19
N ALA A 97 -6.00 32.13 -0.33
CA ALA A 97 -5.11 30.99 -0.03
C ALA A 97 -5.74 29.96 0.94
N ILE A 98 -6.59 30.41 1.87
CA ILE A 98 -7.36 29.54 2.78
C ILE A 98 -8.26 28.59 1.99
N HIS A 99 -8.84 29.04 0.87
CA HIS A 99 -9.69 28.19 0.01
C HIS A 99 -8.98 26.96 -0.57
N PHE A 100 -7.66 26.96 -0.69
CA PHE A 100 -6.93 25.84 -1.31
C PHE A 100 -6.32 24.88 -0.28
N ASN A 101 -5.72 25.41 0.79
CA ASN A 101 -4.95 24.60 1.74
C ASN A 101 -5.50 24.64 3.18
N GLY A 102 -6.46 25.50 3.47
CA GLY A 102 -7.02 25.71 4.82
C GLY A 102 -6.04 26.30 5.84
N ILE A 103 -4.90 26.84 5.40
CA ILE A 103 -3.87 27.36 6.30
C ILE A 103 -4.17 28.83 6.61
N CYS A 104 -4.43 29.14 7.89
CA CYS A 104 -4.48 30.49 8.43
C CYS A 104 -3.52 30.58 9.62
N LEU A 105 -2.42 31.32 9.49
CA LEU A 105 -1.36 31.36 10.52
C LEU A 105 -1.82 32.03 11.83
N ASN A 106 -2.81 32.92 11.73
CA ASN A 106 -3.33 33.69 12.86
C ASN A 106 -4.71 33.20 13.32
N SER A 107 -5.17 32.04 12.85
CA SER A 107 -6.42 31.47 13.35
C SER A 107 -6.21 30.78 14.68
N LYS A 108 -7.21 30.88 15.55
CA LYS A 108 -7.35 30.05 16.74
C LYS A 108 -8.51 29.10 16.50
N GLU A 109 -8.33 27.82 16.85
CA GLU A 109 -9.35 26.79 16.65
C GLU A 109 -9.38 25.80 17.82
N ILE A 110 -10.54 25.17 18.01
CA ILE A 110 -10.72 24.06 18.93
C ILE A 110 -11.60 23.00 18.32
N LEU A 111 -11.14 21.76 18.39
CA LEU A 111 -11.87 20.57 17.98
C LEU A 111 -12.53 19.90 19.18
N PHE A 112 -13.78 19.48 19.01
CA PHE A 112 -14.50 18.75 20.04
C PHE A 112 -15.55 17.80 19.45
N ILE A 113 -15.98 16.86 20.28
CA ILE A 113 -17.08 15.94 19.97
C ILE A 113 -18.35 16.49 20.61
N ALA A 114 -19.44 16.56 19.84
CA ALA A 114 -20.74 16.95 20.37
C ALA A 114 -21.89 16.27 19.62
N LYS A 115 -23.09 16.36 20.19
CA LYS A 115 -24.38 16.06 19.55
C LYS A 115 -25.38 17.18 19.86
N ASN A 116 -26.56 17.13 19.25
CA ASN A 116 -27.61 18.15 19.37
C ASN A 116 -28.22 18.39 20.76
N GLN A 117 -27.84 17.61 21.77
CA GLN A 117 -28.29 17.74 23.17
C GLN A 117 -27.19 18.32 24.07
N ASP A 118 -25.97 18.48 23.56
CA ASP A 118 -24.83 18.82 24.39
C ASP A 118 -24.75 20.34 24.63
N THR A 119 -24.28 20.70 25.82
CA THR A 119 -23.89 22.07 26.14
C THR A 119 -22.38 22.13 26.30
N ILE A 120 -21.74 23.07 25.61
CA ILE A 120 -20.29 23.30 25.64
C ILE A 120 -20.02 24.74 26.05
N SER A 121 -19.07 24.90 26.96
CA SER A 121 -18.52 26.17 27.39
C SER A 121 -17.02 26.17 27.18
N LEU A 122 -16.52 27.24 26.55
CA LEU A 122 -15.09 27.49 26.30
C LEU A 122 -14.66 28.71 27.13
N PRO A 123 -14.27 28.50 28.41
CA PRO A 123 -13.83 29.59 29.28
C PRO A 123 -12.43 30.11 28.88
N PHE A 124 -12.08 31.29 29.39
CA PHE A 124 -10.68 31.75 29.38
C PHE A 124 -9.82 30.91 30.32
N THR A 125 -8.56 30.72 29.96
CA THR A 125 -7.56 30.24 30.92
C THR A 125 -7.16 31.35 31.89
N VAL A 126 -6.40 31.00 32.93
CA VAL A 126 -5.81 31.97 33.88
C VAL A 126 -4.91 32.99 33.17
N GLU A 127 -4.36 32.64 32.01
CA GLU A 127 -3.51 33.49 31.17
C GLU A 127 -4.31 34.19 30.05
N GLU A 128 -5.66 34.20 30.14
CA GLU A 128 -6.58 34.79 29.16
C GLU A 128 -6.45 34.18 27.75
N GLU A 129 -5.93 32.95 27.66
CA GLU A 129 -5.91 32.21 26.40
C GLU A 129 -7.31 31.68 26.09
N VAL A 130 -7.65 31.73 24.81
CA VAL A 130 -8.93 31.23 24.28
C VAL A 130 -8.71 29.81 23.76
N PHE A 131 -9.77 29.00 23.79
CA PHE A 131 -9.77 27.68 23.13
C PHE A 131 -8.77 26.65 23.71
N CYS A 132 -8.46 26.74 25.01
CA CYS A 132 -7.60 25.77 25.70
C CYS A 132 -8.36 24.77 26.57
N GLU A 133 -9.67 24.99 26.82
CA GLU A 133 -10.50 24.14 27.66
C GLU A 133 -11.89 23.90 27.05
N VAL A 134 -12.38 22.65 27.14
CA VAL A 134 -13.77 22.28 26.82
C VAL A 134 -14.45 21.80 28.10
N VAL A 135 -15.40 22.60 28.58
CA VAL A 135 -16.34 22.20 29.63
C VAL A 135 -17.63 21.77 28.96
N SER A 136 -18.03 20.51 29.11
CA SER A 136 -19.17 19.94 28.39
C SER A 136 -20.00 19.02 29.27
N THR A 137 -21.30 18.92 28.98
CA THR A 137 -22.18 17.88 29.51
C THR A 137 -21.80 16.48 29.00
N ASN A 138 -21.06 16.42 27.88
CA ASN A 138 -20.55 15.19 27.29
C ASN A 138 -19.07 15.02 27.66
N GLU A 139 -18.77 14.00 28.46
CA GLU A 139 -17.42 13.68 28.91
C GLU A 139 -16.43 13.45 27.76
N ARG A 140 -16.91 13.08 26.57
CA ARG A 140 -16.07 12.79 25.40
C ARG A 140 -15.65 14.04 24.63
N SER A 141 -16.31 15.18 24.85
CA SER A 141 -16.04 16.43 24.11
C SER A 141 -14.60 16.91 24.24
N ASN A 142 -13.94 16.62 25.36
CA ASN A 142 -12.60 17.10 25.65
C ASN A 142 -11.48 16.14 25.20
N THR A 143 -11.81 14.97 24.64
CA THR A 143 -10.82 13.92 24.33
C THR A 143 -9.81 14.35 23.28
N PHE A 144 -10.22 15.17 22.29
CA PHE A 144 -9.31 15.70 21.28
C PHE A 144 -8.24 16.63 21.87
N LEU A 145 -8.61 17.55 22.77
CA LEU A 145 -7.64 18.38 23.48
C LEU A 145 -6.58 17.56 24.23
N LYS A 146 -6.97 16.41 24.80
CA LYS A 146 -6.03 15.51 25.48
C LYS A 146 -5.11 14.81 24.48
N VAL A 147 -5.60 14.43 23.31
CA VAL A 147 -4.75 13.92 22.22
C VAL A 147 -3.75 14.99 21.77
N ASP A 148 -4.19 16.23 21.58
CA ASP A 148 -3.31 17.35 21.21
C ASP A 148 -2.23 17.58 22.26
N SER A 149 -2.59 17.54 23.54
CA SER A 149 -1.63 17.60 24.65
C SER A 149 -0.60 16.47 24.58
N ILE A 150 -0.99 15.23 24.27
CA ILE A 150 -0.04 14.10 24.10
C ILE A 150 0.87 14.36 22.90
N ILE A 151 0.34 14.87 21.79
CA ILE A 151 1.11 15.17 20.58
C ILE A 151 2.12 16.30 20.84
N GLU A 152 1.74 17.36 21.55
CA GLU A 152 2.66 18.44 21.91
C GLU A 152 3.76 17.98 22.86
N ASN A 153 3.42 17.20 23.88
CA ASN A 153 4.41 16.58 24.77
C ASN A 153 5.40 15.69 23.99
N MET A 154 4.91 14.98 22.97
CA MET A 154 5.76 14.20 22.07
C MET A 154 6.69 15.10 21.25
N ARG A 155 6.18 16.18 20.65
CA ARG A 155 6.97 17.15 19.86
C ARG A 155 8.08 17.76 20.70
N TYR A 156 7.75 18.19 21.92
CA TYR A 156 8.71 18.69 22.91
C TYR A 156 9.76 17.64 23.27
N ALA A 157 9.35 16.39 23.51
CA ALA A 157 10.29 15.30 23.79
C ALA A 157 11.27 15.10 22.62
N PHE A 158 10.79 15.11 21.37
CA PHE A 158 11.65 14.96 20.20
C PHE A 158 12.62 16.12 19.97
N SER A 159 12.26 17.35 20.33
CA SER A 159 13.19 18.49 20.23
C SER A 159 14.35 18.36 21.23
N SER A 160 14.11 17.75 22.39
CA SER A 160 15.11 17.56 23.44
C SER A 160 16.14 16.44 23.15
N TYR A 161 15.80 15.43 22.35
CA TYR A 161 16.65 14.25 22.13
C TYR A 161 17.52 14.32 20.87
N ARG A 162 18.83 14.14 21.06
CA ARG A 162 19.84 14.22 19.98
C ARG A 162 20.11 12.90 19.25
N SER A 163 20.06 11.74 19.92
CA SER A 163 20.47 10.46 19.31
C SER A 163 19.33 9.74 18.59
N GLU A 164 19.65 9.10 17.46
CA GLU A 164 18.70 8.34 16.64
C GLU A 164 18.09 7.15 17.40
N ALA A 165 18.90 6.45 18.19
CA ALA A 165 18.42 5.34 19.03
C ALA A 165 17.37 5.79 20.06
N ASN A 166 17.58 6.95 20.69
CA ASN A 166 16.62 7.51 21.65
C ASN A 166 15.34 7.97 20.95
N ARG A 167 15.45 8.54 19.74
CA ARG A 167 14.28 8.88 18.91
C ARG A 167 13.46 7.63 18.56
N LYS A 168 14.10 6.53 18.15
CA LYS A 168 13.41 5.27 17.81
C LYS A 168 12.63 4.68 18.98
N VAL A 169 13.24 4.59 20.15
CA VAL A 169 12.58 4.07 21.37
C VAL A 169 11.40 4.95 21.77
N ASN A 170 11.56 6.28 21.73
CA ASN A 170 10.49 7.20 22.07
C ASN A 170 9.36 7.21 21.04
N SER A 171 9.65 7.11 19.74
CA SER A 171 8.61 7.00 18.71
C SER A 171 7.67 5.82 18.97
N LYS A 172 8.24 4.64 19.31
CA LYS A 172 7.43 3.48 19.66
C LYS A 172 6.62 3.69 20.93
N LYS A 173 7.20 4.35 21.95
CA LYS A 173 6.50 4.71 23.19
C LYS A 173 5.29 5.61 22.89
N TRP A 174 5.50 6.73 22.21
CA TRP A 174 4.45 7.71 21.91
C TRP A 174 3.36 7.15 21.00
N PHE A 175 3.74 6.35 20.00
CA PHE A 175 2.79 5.61 19.17
C PHE A 175 1.85 4.75 20.01
N ARG A 176 2.40 3.95 20.93
CA ARG A 176 1.61 3.11 21.83
C ARG A 176 0.76 3.93 22.80
N THR A 177 1.31 5.01 23.37
CA THR A 177 0.57 5.93 24.26
C THR A 177 -0.68 6.48 23.58
N LEU A 178 -0.57 6.90 22.31
CA LEU A 178 -1.71 7.40 21.54
C LEU A 178 -2.79 6.32 21.35
N GLN A 179 -2.39 5.12 20.90
CA GLN A 179 -3.34 4.01 20.73
C GLN A 179 -4.02 3.60 22.06
N GLU A 180 -3.25 3.48 23.14
CA GLU A 180 -3.77 3.12 24.46
C GLU A 180 -4.75 4.19 24.98
N TYR A 181 -4.41 5.47 24.81
CA TYR A 181 -5.30 6.58 25.16
C TYR A 181 -6.63 6.49 24.40
N GLY A 182 -6.58 6.36 23.07
CA GLY A 182 -7.77 6.26 22.22
C GLY A 182 -8.67 5.08 22.62
N LYS A 183 -8.08 3.90 22.80
CA LYS A 183 -8.80 2.69 23.25
C LYS A 183 -9.50 2.90 24.59
N ASN A 184 -8.84 3.56 25.55
CA ASN A 184 -9.38 3.79 26.88
C ASN A 184 -10.54 4.80 26.90
N GLN A 185 -10.69 5.64 25.86
CA GLN A 185 -11.80 6.59 25.79
C GLN A 185 -13.15 5.93 25.44
N ASN A 186 -13.18 4.69 24.93
CA ASN A 186 -14.40 4.06 24.42
C ASN A 186 -15.18 4.96 23.44
N GLU A 187 -14.44 5.77 22.68
CA GLU A 187 -14.96 6.73 21.73
C GLU A 187 -14.23 6.58 20.38
N PRO A 188 -14.87 5.92 19.39
CA PRO A 188 -14.28 5.67 18.08
C PRO A 188 -13.85 6.94 17.32
N LEU A 189 -14.49 8.09 17.56
CA LEU A 189 -14.06 9.35 16.95
C LEU A 189 -12.71 9.82 17.50
N THR A 190 -12.41 9.57 18.78
CA THR A 190 -11.08 9.82 19.37
C THR A 190 -10.02 8.95 18.72
N GLU A 191 -10.32 7.67 18.54
CA GLU A 191 -9.42 6.74 17.85
C GLU A 191 -9.21 7.13 16.38
N LEU A 192 -10.26 7.63 15.72
CA LEU A 192 -10.20 8.15 14.34
C LEU A 192 -9.31 9.39 14.23
N TYR A 193 -9.37 10.29 15.21
CA TYR A 193 -8.48 11.46 15.27
C TYR A 193 -7.01 11.05 15.44
N ILE A 194 -6.74 10.10 16.34
CA ILE A 194 -5.40 9.52 16.50
C ILE A 194 -4.96 8.84 15.20
N TYR A 195 -5.85 8.09 14.55
CA TYR A 195 -5.56 7.47 13.28
C TYR A 195 -5.21 8.50 12.20
N SER A 196 -5.95 9.61 12.09
CA SER A 196 -5.69 10.64 11.08
C SER A 196 -4.28 11.25 11.25
N PHE A 197 -3.82 11.37 12.50
CA PHE A 197 -2.46 11.77 12.83
C PHE A 197 -1.41 10.70 12.47
N LEU A 198 -1.61 9.45 12.91
CA LEU A 198 -0.63 8.36 12.76
C LEU A 198 -0.46 7.88 11.32
N SER A 199 -1.54 7.86 10.55
CA SER A 199 -1.57 7.42 9.14
C SER A 199 -1.16 8.53 8.16
N ASN A 200 -0.88 9.74 8.64
CA ASN A 200 -0.39 10.82 7.79
C ASN A 200 1.05 10.53 7.35
N LYS A 201 1.29 10.47 6.03
CA LYS A 201 2.61 10.16 5.43
C LYS A 201 3.71 11.16 5.81
N SER A 202 3.35 12.40 6.13
CA SER A 202 4.31 13.43 6.57
C SER A 202 4.74 13.26 8.03
N ASN A 203 4.10 12.35 8.78
CA ASN A 203 4.40 12.11 10.19
C ASN A 203 5.54 11.11 10.35
N ASN A 204 6.49 11.41 11.24
CA ASN A 204 7.59 10.51 11.62
C ASN A 204 7.09 9.18 12.22
N LEU A 205 5.86 9.13 12.73
CA LEU A 205 5.24 7.91 13.25
C LEU A 205 4.61 7.00 12.18
N TYR A 206 4.48 7.46 10.93
CA TYR A 206 3.81 6.72 9.85
C TYR A 206 4.40 5.33 9.61
N THR A 207 5.73 5.20 9.64
CA THR A 207 6.40 3.91 9.49
C THR A 207 6.02 2.90 10.58
N TYR A 208 5.77 3.38 11.80
CA TYR A 208 5.33 2.53 12.91
C TYR A 208 3.88 2.10 12.73
N TYR A 209 3.02 2.99 12.23
CA TYR A 209 1.65 2.65 11.83
C TYR A 209 1.63 1.52 10.79
N LEU A 210 2.41 1.62 9.71
CA LEU A 210 2.47 0.57 8.68
C LEU A 210 3.01 -0.77 9.20
N GLN A 211 3.95 -0.73 10.14
CA GLN A 211 4.47 -1.95 10.79
C GLN A 211 3.42 -2.59 11.69
N ASP A 212 2.69 -1.78 12.47
CA ASP A 212 1.61 -2.25 13.35
C ASP A 212 0.44 -2.83 12.53
N LEU A 213 0.10 -2.19 11.41
CA LEU A 213 -0.96 -2.63 10.49
C LEU A 213 -0.74 -4.06 9.94
N LYS A 214 0.51 -4.54 9.85
CA LYS A 214 0.84 -5.90 9.38
C LYS A 214 0.35 -7.00 10.32
N GLN A 215 0.32 -6.73 11.62
CA GLN A 215 0.18 -7.77 12.66
C GLN A 215 -1.01 -7.52 13.58
N ASN A 216 -1.44 -6.27 13.71
CA ASN A 216 -2.40 -5.84 14.71
C ASN A 216 -3.80 -5.65 14.10
N THR A 217 -4.82 -6.25 14.73
CA THR A 217 -6.22 -6.13 14.34
C THR A 217 -6.89 -4.86 14.87
N TYR A 218 -6.14 -3.98 15.56
CA TYR A 218 -6.66 -2.74 16.15
C TYR A 218 -7.49 -1.90 15.17
N TYR A 219 -6.99 -1.72 13.94
CA TYR A 219 -7.64 -0.88 12.92
C TYR A 219 -8.92 -1.50 12.35
N ASP A 220 -8.94 -2.83 12.18
CA ASP A 220 -10.18 -3.54 11.80
C ASP A 220 -11.23 -3.44 12.90
N ALA A 221 -10.81 -3.62 14.15
CA ALA A 221 -11.70 -3.47 15.30
C ALA A 221 -12.22 -2.03 15.44
N LEU A 222 -11.41 -1.02 15.08
CA LEU A 222 -11.86 0.38 15.02
C LEU A 222 -12.91 0.57 13.92
N LEU A 223 -12.71 0.00 12.72
CA LEU A 223 -13.72 0.05 11.65
C LEU A 223 -15.06 -0.52 12.12
N ASP A 224 -15.04 -1.64 12.84
CA ASP A 224 -16.26 -2.25 13.36
C ASP A 224 -16.92 -1.41 14.45
N ARG A 225 -16.13 -0.81 15.36
CA ARG A 225 -16.66 0.15 16.34
C ARG A 225 -17.29 1.38 15.68
N LEU A 226 -16.67 1.93 14.63
CA LEU A 226 -17.20 3.06 13.87
C LEU A 226 -18.51 2.70 13.17
N LYS A 227 -18.59 1.54 12.51
CA LYS A 227 -19.85 1.06 11.88
C LYS A 227 -20.98 0.90 12.88
N ASN A 228 -20.67 0.32 14.05
CA ASN A 228 -21.68 0.03 15.05
C ASN A 228 -22.19 1.30 15.76
N LYS A 229 -21.29 2.24 16.08
CA LYS A 229 -21.63 3.45 16.84
C LYS A 229 -22.11 4.60 15.94
N TYR A 230 -21.59 4.70 14.72
CA TYR A 230 -21.83 5.82 13.79
C TYR A 230 -22.09 5.33 12.35
N PRO A 231 -23.12 4.48 12.13
CA PRO A 231 -23.38 3.87 10.83
C PRO A 231 -23.64 4.90 9.72
N ASP A 232 -24.31 6.00 10.05
CA ASP A 232 -24.70 7.05 9.10
C ASP A 232 -23.61 8.13 8.91
N SER A 233 -22.39 7.90 9.45
CA SER A 233 -21.31 8.88 9.35
C SER A 233 -20.50 8.72 8.06
N PRO A 234 -20.08 9.83 7.44
CA PRO A 234 -19.17 9.79 6.28
C PRO A 234 -17.80 9.16 6.64
N TYR A 235 -17.43 9.23 7.93
CA TYR A 235 -16.19 8.69 8.48
C TYR A 235 -15.99 7.20 8.19
N VAL A 236 -17.06 6.40 8.26
CA VAL A 236 -16.96 4.93 8.11
C VAL A 236 -16.48 4.56 6.71
N GLN A 237 -17.04 5.20 5.68
CA GLN A 237 -16.65 4.91 4.31
C GLN A 237 -15.21 5.36 4.08
N GLN A 238 -14.91 6.62 4.40
CA GLN A 238 -13.57 7.19 4.22
C GLN A 238 -12.51 6.32 4.90
N TYR A 239 -12.72 5.95 6.16
CA TYR A 239 -11.82 5.11 6.93
C TYR A 239 -11.63 3.73 6.31
N LYS A 240 -12.72 3.09 5.87
CA LYS A 240 -12.66 1.78 5.20
C LYS A 240 -11.81 1.83 3.94
N THR A 241 -11.99 2.87 3.12
CA THR A 241 -11.29 3.01 1.84
C THR A 241 -9.79 3.26 2.04
N GLU A 242 -9.44 4.18 2.95
CA GLU A 242 -8.04 4.47 3.28
C GLU A 242 -7.33 3.26 3.91
N LEU A 243 -7.98 2.59 4.87
CA LEU A 243 -7.43 1.40 5.51
C LEU A 243 -7.18 0.26 4.50
N ALA A 244 -8.10 0.05 3.55
CA ALA A 244 -7.91 -0.95 2.50
C ALA A 244 -6.72 -0.63 1.59
N ALA A 245 -6.53 0.64 1.23
CA ALA A 245 -5.39 1.09 0.42
C ALA A 245 -4.05 0.89 1.13
N ASP A 246 -3.97 1.21 2.43
CA ASP A 246 -2.77 1.00 3.24
C ASP A 246 -2.46 -0.49 3.39
N LYS A 247 -3.46 -1.33 3.66
CA LYS A 247 -3.29 -2.79 3.74
C LYS A 247 -2.76 -3.39 2.45
N PHE A 248 -3.32 -2.95 1.31
CA PHE A 248 -2.85 -3.38 0.00
C PHE A 248 -1.38 -3.02 -0.24
N SER A 249 -0.99 -1.79 0.13
CA SER A 249 0.40 -1.31 0.01
C SER A 249 1.36 -2.14 0.89
N VAL A 250 0.91 -2.50 2.08
CA VAL A 250 1.66 -3.34 3.03
C VAL A 250 1.83 -4.78 2.52
N GLU A 251 0.78 -5.37 1.93
CA GLU A 251 0.81 -6.74 1.42
C GLU A 251 1.78 -6.89 0.25
N ILE A 252 1.78 -5.94 -0.70
CA ILE A 252 2.72 -5.91 -1.83
C ILE A 252 4.16 -5.89 -1.35
N THR A 253 4.46 -5.06 -0.35
CA THR A 253 5.82 -4.91 0.18
C THR A 253 6.31 -6.18 0.90
N SER A 254 5.40 -7.03 1.39
CA SER A 254 5.75 -8.24 2.16
C SER A 254 6.07 -9.47 1.32
N LYS A 255 5.64 -9.50 0.06
CA LYS A 255 6.01 -10.56 -0.89
C LYS A 255 7.40 -10.24 -1.45
N GLU A 256 8.45 -10.43 -0.64
CA GLU A 256 9.75 -10.75 -1.21
C GLU A 256 9.58 -12.07 -1.98
N SER A 257 9.39 -11.96 -3.28
CA SER A 257 9.44 -13.09 -4.20
C SER A 257 10.86 -13.62 -4.17
N SER A 258 11.16 -14.49 -3.19
CA SER A 258 12.35 -15.34 -3.21
C SER A 258 12.23 -16.21 -4.47
N SER A 259 12.82 -15.68 -5.53
CA SER A 259 12.64 -16.22 -6.87
C SER A 259 13.56 -17.42 -7.05
N TYR A 260 13.28 -18.49 -6.29
CA TYR A 260 13.86 -19.80 -6.51
C TYR A 260 13.59 -20.29 -7.94
N TRP A 261 12.52 -19.81 -8.56
CA TRP A 261 12.21 -20.00 -9.97
C TRP A 261 13.28 -19.46 -10.93
N LEU A 262 13.92 -18.32 -10.62
CA LEU A 262 15.05 -17.82 -11.44
C LEU A 262 16.22 -18.80 -11.41
N TRP A 263 16.53 -19.38 -10.25
CA TRP A 263 17.58 -20.39 -10.12
C TRP A 263 17.23 -21.70 -10.85
N ILE A 264 15.96 -22.11 -10.85
CA ILE A 264 15.49 -23.27 -11.62
C ILE A 264 15.66 -23.03 -13.12
N ILE A 265 15.30 -21.83 -13.62
CA ILE A 265 15.45 -21.48 -15.04
C ILE A 265 16.93 -21.46 -15.44
N ILE A 266 17.80 -20.87 -14.60
CA ILE A 266 19.25 -20.86 -14.84
C ILE A 266 19.81 -22.29 -14.89
N ALA A 267 19.40 -23.17 -13.98
CA ALA A 267 19.83 -24.56 -13.96
C ALA A 267 19.39 -25.32 -15.23
N LEU A 268 18.15 -25.13 -15.69
CA LEU A 268 17.64 -25.74 -16.91
C LEU A 268 18.37 -25.25 -18.17
N LEU A 269 18.70 -23.96 -18.26
CA LEU A 269 19.47 -23.40 -19.36
C LEU A 269 20.90 -23.95 -19.42
N ILE A 270 21.56 -24.08 -18.27
CA ILE A 270 22.89 -24.71 -18.19
C ILE A 270 22.83 -26.16 -18.63
N LEU A 271 21.84 -26.92 -18.15
CA LEU A 271 21.66 -28.32 -18.52
C LEU A 271 21.42 -28.50 -20.04
N SER A 272 20.55 -27.67 -20.62
CA SER A 272 20.29 -27.61 -22.06
C SER A 272 21.56 -27.26 -22.86
N GLY A 273 22.34 -26.28 -22.39
CA GLY A 273 23.61 -25.89 -23.01
C GLY A 273 24.63 -27.03 -23.01
N LEU A 274 24.82 -27.70 -21.87
CA LEU A 274 25.72 -28.85 -21.76
C LEU A 274 25.28 -30.01 -22.65
N LEU A 275 23.98 -30.30 -22.72
CA LEU A 275 23.44 -31.36 -23.57
C LEU A 275 23.67 -31.06 -25.06
N ASN A 276 23.43 -29.82 -25.49
CA ASN A 276 23.70 -29.41 -26.87
C ASN A 276 25.20 -29.48 -27.22
N VAL A 277 26.09 -29.05 -26.31
CA VAL A 277 27.55 -29.17 -26.50
C VAL A 277 27.96 -30.64 -26.61
N PHE A 278 27.44 -31.51 -25.76
CA PHE A 278 27.71 -32.95 -25.80
C PHE A 278 27.26 -33.58 -27.14
N LEU A 279 26.03 -33.29 -27.58
CA LEU A 279 25.50 -33.78 -28.86
C LEU A 279 26.33 -33.27 -30.04
N PHE A 280 26.74 -31.99 -30.02
CA PHE A 280 27.57 -31.39 -31.06
C PHE A 280 28.96 -32.06 -31.15
N GLN A 281 29.60 -32.32 -30.00
CA GLN A 281 30.88 -33.03 -29.96
C GLN A 281 30.77 -34.46 -30.52
N LYS A 282 29.69 -35.17 -30.18
CA LYS A 282 29.44 -36.53 -30.68
C LYS A 282 29.24 -36.57 -32.20
N LEU A 283 28.47 -35.62 -32.74
CA LEU A 283 28.25 -35.48 -34.19
C LEU A 283 29.53 -35.12 -34.95
N ARG A 284 30.36 -34.22 -34.40
CA ARG A 284 31.63 -33.82 -35.01
C ARG A 284 32.63 -34.97 -35.07
N LYS A 285 32.74 -35.77 -34.00
CA LYS A 285 33.62 -36.96 -33.96
C LYS A 285 33.25 -38.00 -35.01
N HIS A 286 31.95 -38.18 -35.28
CA HIS A 286 31.47 -39.11 -36.32
C HIS A 286 31.78 -38.64 -37.75
N ARG A 287 31.85 -37.33 -37.97
CA ARG A 287 32.13 -36.72 -39.29
C ARG A 287 33.64 -36.71 -39.62
N ASP A 288 34.49 -36.42 -38.65
CA ASP A 288 35.95 -36.34 -38.86
C ASP A 288 36.59 -37.71 -39.14
N SER A 289 36.07 -38.79 -38.53
CA SER A 289 36.51 -40.17 -38.82
C SER A 289 36.27 -40.60 -40.27
N HIS A 290 35.25 -40.06 -40.93
CA HIS A 290 34.81 -40.52 -42.24
C HIS A 290 35.44 -39.73 -43.41
N GLN A 291 35.85 -38.48 -43.18
CA GLN A 291 36.55 -37.66 -44.18
C GLN A 291 38.05 -38.02 -44.34
N LEU A 292 38.68 -38.61 -43.31
CA LEU A 292 40.08 -39.04 -43.36
C LEU A 292 40.31 -40.23 -44.30
N THR A 293 39.30 -41.06 -44.53
CA THR A 293 39.39 -42.29 -45.35
C THR A 293 39.33 -41.99 -46.85
N GLU A 294 38.52 -41.02 -47.30
CA GLU A 294 38.42 -40.64 -48.72
C GLU A 294 39.68 -39.96 -49.28
N LYS A 295 40.52 -39.34 -48.43
CA LYS A 295 41.76 -38.67 -48.86
C LYS A 295 42.97 -39.61 -49.02
N LYS A 296 42.90 -40.88 -48.61
CA LYS A 296 44.05 -41.82 -48.60
C LYS A 296 44.11 -42.84 -49.75
N LEU A 297 43.10 -42.91 -50.62
CA LEU A 297 43.10 -43.82 -51.76
C LEU A 297 43.93 -43.28 -52.92
N THR A 298 44.87 -44.10 -53.41
CA THR A 298 45.62 -43.82 -54.63
C THR A 298 44.70 -43.82 -55.85
N GLN A 299 45.14 -43.21 -56.96
CA GLN A 299 44.33 -43.13 -58.18
C GLN A 299 43.94 -44.52 -58.71
N GLN A 300 44.81 -45.52 -58.57
CA GLN A 300 44.53 -46.89 -59.00
C GLN A 300 43.51 -47.58 -58.09
N GLU A 301 43.62 -47.39 -56.76
CA GLU A 301 42.65 -47.92 -55.79
C GLU A 301 41.26 -47.30 -55.98
N ARG A 302 41.18 -46.01 -56.34
CA ARG A 302 39.90 -45.35 -56.68
C ARG A 302 39.24 -45.96 -57.92
N LYS A 303 40.02 -46.20 -58.99
CA LYS A 303 39.51 -46.85 -60.21
C LYS A 303 38.99 -48.26 -59.92
N ILE A 304 39.72 -49.01 -59.10
CA ILE A 304 39.31 -50.36 -58.71
C ILE A 304 38.04 -50.32 -57.85
N LEU A 305 37.96 -49.39 -56.90
CA LEU A 305 36.77 -49.21 -56.07
C LEU A 305 35.53 -48.88 -56.92
N ASP A 306 35.65 -47.97 -57.88
CA ASP A 306 34.54 -47.61 -58.79
C ASP A 306 34.04 -48.82 -59.59
N LEU A 307 34.95 -49.62 -60.14
CA LEU A 307 34.58 -50.86 -60.84
C LEU A 307 33.99 -51.91 -59.89
N ILE A 308 34.38 -51.92 -58.61
CA ILE A 308 33.77 -52.78 -57.59
C ILE A 308 32.31 -52.39 -57.33
N LEU A 309 32.04 -51.08 -57.26
CA LEU A 309 30.70 -50.50 -57.07
C LEU A 309 29.79 -50.72 -58.28
N GLN A 310 30.36 -50.83 -59.48
CA GLN A 310 29.67 -51.24 -60.71
C GLN A 310 29.49 -52.77 -60.83
N ASP A 311 29.65 -53.51 -59.73
CA ASP A 311 29.48 -54.96 -59.65
C ASP A 311 30.41 -55.80 -60.56
N LYS A 312 31.53 -55.23 -61.06
CA LYS A 312 32.48 -55.95 -61.92
C LYS A 312 33.30 -56.98 -61.14
N THR A 313 33.38 -58.20 -61.63
CA THR A 313 34.21 -59.27 -61.07
C THR A 313 35.70 -58.95 -61.20
N ASN A 314 36.56 -59.58 -60.37
CA ASN A 314 38.00 -59.36 -60.42
C ASN A 314 38.61 -59.69 -61.80
N LYS A 315 37.99 -60.61 -62.56
CA LYS A 315 38.40 -60.94 -63.93
C LYS A 315 38.05 -59.81 -64.89
N GLU A 316 36.86 -59.24 -64.81
CA GLU A 316 36.44 -58.11 -65.64
C GLU A 316 37.25 -56.85 -65.32
N ILE A 317 37.53 -56.58 -64.04
CA ILE A 317 38.39 -55.46 -63.61
C ILE A 317 39.80 -55.61 -64.18
N ALA A 318 40.35 -56.83 -64.15
CA ALA A 318 41.67 -57.13 -64.71
C ALA A 318 41.71 -56.87 -66.23
N SER A 319 40.68 -57.29 -66.96
CA SER A 319 40.54 -57.03 -68.39
C SER A 319 40.40 -55.53 -68.70
N LEU A 320 39.57 -54.80 -67.96
CA LEU A 320 39.33 -53.36 -68.17
C LEU A 320 40.55 -52.49 -67.87
N LEU A 321 41.38 -52.89 -66.91
CA LEU A 321 42.60 -52.18 -66.52
C LEU A 321 43.86 -52.71 -67.22
N PHE A 322 43.74 -53.71 -68.10
CA PHE A 322 44.87 -54.39 -68.78
C PHE A 322 45.93 -54.93 -67.80
N LEU A 323 45.48 -55.51 -66.67
CA LEU A 323 46.34 -56.06 -65.62
C LEU A 323 46.04 -57.54 -65.38
N SER A 324 46.95 -58.24 -64.69
CA SER A 324 46.71 -59.62 -64.27
C SER A 324 45.71 -59.69 -63.11
N VAL A 325 44.98 -60.82 -63.00
CA VAL A 325 44.02 -61.04 -61.89
C VAL A 325 44.73 -61.05 -60.53
N SER A 326 45.98 -61.52 -60.45
CA SER A 326 46.77 -61.49 -59.21
C SER A 326 47.11 -60.05 -58.79
N THR A 327 47.45 -59.19 -59.74
CA THR A 327 47.69 -57.75 -59.49
C THR A 327 46.43 -57.06 -58.95
N ILE A 328 45.26 -57.36 -59.52
CA ILE A 328 43.98 -56.82 -59.02
C ILE A 328 43.68 -57.30 -57.60
N LYS A 329 43.90 -58.58 -57.28
CA LYS A 329 43.73 -59.09 -55.90
C LYS A 329 44.61 -58.35 -54.90
N THR A 330 45.86 -58.07 -55.25
CA THR A 330 46.78 -57.30 -54.39
C THR A 330 46.28 -55.87 -54.18
N HIS A 331 45.84 -55.18 -55.25
CA HIS A 331 45.28 -53.84 -55.12
C HIS A 331 43.97 -53.81 -54.31
N ILE A 332 43.11 -54.83 -54.45
CA ILE A 332 41.89 -54.96 -53.67
C ILE A 332 42.20 -55.19 -52.18
N ASN A 333 43.16 -56.05 -51.88
CA ASN A 333 43.58 -56.26 -50.48
C ASN A 333 44.16 -54.99 -49.85
N ASN A 334 44.94 -54.21 -50.61
CA ASN A 334 45.49 -52.94 -50.14
C ASN A 334 44.40 -51.87 -50.00
N LEU A 335 43.44 -51.83 -50.92
CA LEU A 335 42.24 -50.99 -50.83
C LEU A 335 41.45 -51.32 -49.55
N TYR A 336 41.14 -52.59 -49.31
CA TYR A 336 40.38 -53.05 -48.14
C TYR A 336 41.05 -52.68 -46.82
N LYS A 337 42.36 -52.91 -46.72
CA LYS A 337 43.15 -52.47 -45.56
C LYS A 337 43.14 -50.94 -45.35
N LYS A 338 43.04 -50.16 -46.42
CA LYS A 338 43.01 -48.68 -46.34
C LYS A 338 41.65 -48.11 -45.97
N ILE A 339 40.56 -48.80 -46.35
CA ILE A 339 39.18 -48.39 -46.02
C ILE A 339 38.61 -49.13 -44.81
N ASP A 340 39.42 -49.97 -44.16
CA ASP A 340 39.08 -50.73 -42.94
C ASP A 340 37.85 -51.63 -43.12
N VAL A 341 37.85 -52.44 -44.19
CA VAL A 341 36.82 -53.45 -44.47
C VAL A 341 37.46 -54.80 -44.78
N GLU A 342 36.72 -55.88 -44.56
CA GLU A 342 37.20 -57.25 -44.77
C GLU A 342 36.58 -57.92 -45.99
N SER A 343 35.42 -57.43 -46.45
CA SER A 343 34.67 -58.03 -47.55
C SER A 343 34.28 -57.06 -48.67
N ARG A 344 34.00 -57.63 -49.84
CA ARG A 344 33.52 -56.87 -51.00
C ARG A 344 32.17 -56.20 -50.74
N ASP A 345 31.31 -56.87 -49.98
CA ASP A 345 29.96 -56.37 -49.69
C ASP A 345 29.99 -55.28 -48.63
N GLU A 346 30.91 -55.34 -47.65
CA GLU A 346 31.21 -54.22 -46.76
C GLU A 346 31.71 -53.00 -47.53
N ALA A 347 32.68 -53.20 -48.45
CA ALA A 347 33.18 -52.12 -49.30
C ALA A 347 32.06 -51.47 -50.13
N LYS A 348 31.14 -52.26 -50.69
CA LYS A 348 29.96 -51.74 -51.39
C LYS A 348 29.02 -51.00 -50.46
N THR A 349 28.71 -51.55 -49.29
CA THR A 349 27.77 -50.95 -48.32
C THR A 349 28.28 -49.60 -47.82
N LEU A 350 29.59 -49.49 -47.57
CA LEU A 350 30.25 -48.27 -47.12
C LEU A 350 30.13 -47.11 -48.14
N TYR A 351 30.12 -47.42 -49.45
CA TYR A 351 30.17 -46.42 -50.53
C TYR A 351 28.89 -46.31 -51.39
N LYS A 352 27.94 -47.24 -51.27
CA LYS A 352 26.66 -47.24 -52.01
C LYS A 352 25.54 -46.44 -51.30
N ASN A 353 25.68 -46.16 -50.01
CA ASN A 353 24.74 -45.32 -49.23
C ASN A 353 25.10 -43.82 -49.26
N LYS A 354 25.72 -43.38 -50.35
CA LYS A 354 26.07 -41.99 -50.66
C LYS A 354 25.47 -41.68 -52.02
#